data_AF-A0A6N8BF10-F1
#
_entry.id   AF-A0A6N8BF10-F1
#
_cell.length_a   1.000
_cell.length_b   1.000
_cell.length_c   1.000
_cell.angle_alpha   90.00
_cell.angle_beta   90.00
_cell.angle_gamma   90.00
#
_symmetry.space_group_name_H-M   'P 1'
#
loop_
_entity.id
_entity.type
_entity.pdbx_description
1 polymer ?
#
loop_
_entity_poly.entity_id
_entity_poly.type
_entity_poly.pdbx_seq_one_letter_code
_entity_poly.pdbx_strand_id
1 'polypeptide(L)'
;MLPDDVHVTVDIAAEYYGVQKQTIKNLIFDHMAEMVFDGMQVLRGADLKEFKARFLEETNLENKYKFAPSLTLLPRQAVLRIGMLFRDSEVARRGLPLGNLTATEASIRFER
;
A
#
# COMPACT_ATOMS: atom_id res chain seq x y z
N MET A 1 -2.51 7.30 -10.12
CA MET A 1 -1.20 7.95 -9.88
C MET A 1 -1.43 9.14 -8.97
N LEU A 2 -0.50 9.46 -8.06
CA LEU A 2 -0.54 10.74 -7.33
C LEU A 2 -0.21 11.89 -8.29
N PRO A 3 -0.57 13.13 -7.93
CA PRO A 3 -0.29 14.31 -8.76
C PRO A 3 1.21 14.61 -8.90
N ASP A 4 2.08 13.94 -8.13
CA ASP A 4 3.53 13.95 -8.36
C ASP A 4 3.97 13.09 -9.56
N ASP A 5 3.07 12.32 -10.17
CA ASP A 5 3.27 11.37 -11.28
C ASP A 5 4.29 10.24 -11.04
N VAL A 6 4.97 10.24 -9.88
CA VAL A 6 5.99 9.26 -9.51
C VAL A 6 5.54 8.25 -8.47
N HIS A 7 4.52 8.58 -7.65
CA HIS A 7 4.08 7.71 -6.57
C HIS A 7 2.64 7.21 -6.74
N VAL A 8 2.37 6.07 -6.11
CA VAL A 8 1.01 5.54 -5.92
C VAL A 8 0.82 5.17 -4.47
N THR A 9 -0.44 5.15 -4.03
CA THR A 9 -0.78 4.63 -2.70
C THR A 9 -0.95 3.11 -2.76
N VAL A 10 -0.85 2.45 -1.60
CA VAL A 10 -1.18 1.02 -1.47
C VAL A 10 -2.56 0.69 -2.00
N ASP A 11 -3.52 1.61 -1.87
CA ASP A 11 -4.88 1.43 -2.39
C ASP A 11 -4.91 1.35 -3.92
N ILE A 12 -4.20 2.26 -4.58
CA ILE A 12 -4.09 2.29 -6.04
C ILE A 12 -3.29 1.07 -6.54
N ALA A 13 -2.23 0.67 -5.83
CA ALA A 13 -1.46 -0.53 -6.17
C ALA A 13 -2.32 -1.80 -6.03
N ALA A 14 -3.14 -1.91 -4.98
CA ALA A 14 -4.05 -3.03 -4.78
C ALA A 14 -5.09 -3.12 -5.90
N GLU A 15 -5.66 -1.97 -6.30
CA GLU A 15 -6.59 -1.89 -7.43
C GLU A 15 -5.91 -2.28 -8.76
N TYR A 16 -4.69 -1.82 -9.00
CA TYR A 16 -3.91 -2.16 -10.20
C TYR A 16 -3.64 -3.67 -10.32
N TYR A 17 -3.29 -4.33 -9.22
CA TYR A 17 -3.06 -5.78 -9.21
C TYR A 17 -4.34 -6.61 -9.01
N GLY A 18 -5.49 -5.97 -8.78
CA GLY A 18 -6.76 -6.66 -8.54
C GLY A 18 -6.78 -7.47 -7.25
N VAL A 19 -6.04 -7.05 -6.22
CA VAL A 19 -5.90 -7.77 -4.94
C VAL A 19 -6.39 -6.95 -3.77
N GLN A 20 -6.55 -7.60 -2.63
CA GLN A 20 -6.88 -6.89 -1.38
C GLN A 20 -5.70 -6.04 -0.91
N LYS A 21 -6.02 -4.88 -0.35
CA LYS A 21 -5.02 -3.96 0.26
C LYS A 21 -4.16 -4.67 1.30
N GLN A 22 -4.73 -5.62 2.06
CA GLN A 22 -4.00 -6.38 3.06
C GLN A 22 -2.92 -7.26 2.44
N THR A 23 -3.16 -7.83 1.25
CA THR A 23 -2.16 -8.63 0.53
C THR A 23 -0.95 -7.78 0.18
N ILE A 24 -1.17 -6.56 -0.32
CA ILE A 24 -0.07 -5.61 -0.60
C ILE A 24 0.67 -5.26 0.69
N LYS A 25 -0.05 -4.98 1.78
CA LYS A 25 0.57 -4.65 3.08
C LYS A 25 1.43 -5.79 3.64
N ASN A 26 0.94 -7.02 3.57
CA ASN A 26 1.69 -8.19 4.03
C ASN A 26 2.96 -8.37 3.19
N LEU A 27 2.86 -8.24 1.86
CA LEU A 27 4.02 -8.34 0.98
C LEU A 27 5.07 -7.27 1.28
N ILE A 28 4.63 -6.03 1.51
CA ILE A 28 5.50 -4.92 1.91
C ILE A 28 6.15 -5.22 3.26
N PHE A 29 5.41 -5.80 4.21
CA PHE A 29 5.93 -6.13 5.53
C PHE A 29 7.00 -7.22 5.45
N ASP A 30 6.73 -8.29 4.71
CA ASP A 30 7.65 -9.42 4.52
C ASP A 30 8.93 -8.99 3.80
N HIS A 31 8.84 -8.01 2.88
CA HIS A 31 9.95 -7.51 2.07
C HIS A 31 10.31 -6.04 2.36
N MET A 32 10.15 -5.60 3.61
CA MET A 32 10.26 -4.18 3.97
C MET A 32 11.61 -3.56 3.59
N ALA A 33 12.72 -4.30 3.77
CA ALA A 33 14.06 -3.81 3.42
C ALA A 33 14.20 -3.50 1.93
N GLU A 34 13.66 -4.36 1.06
CA GLU A 34 13.69 -4.16 -0.39
C GLU A 34 12.78 -3.00 -0.80
N MET A 35 11.61 -2.87 -0.18
CA MET A 35 10.68 -1.78 -0.44
C MET A 35 11.31 -0.42 -0.08
N VAL A 36 11.98 -0.34 1.07
CA VAL A 36 12.68 0.88 1.51
C VAL A 36 13.85 1.18 0.57
N PHE A 37 14.59 0.17 0.12
CA PHE A 37 15.67 0.33 -0.85
C PHE A 37 15.17 0.90 -2.19
N ASP A 38 14.00 0.46 -2.65
CA ASP A 38 13.33 0.98 -3.85
C ASP A 38 12.70 2.37 -3.66
N GLY A 39 12.81 2.98 -2.48
CA GLY A 39 12.32 4.32 -2.19
C GLY A 39 10.88 4.39 -1.67
N MET A 40 10.32 3.30 -1.14
CA MET A 40 9.03 3.35 -0.43
C MET A 40 9.12 4.29 0.78
N GLN A 41 8.13 5.16 0.93
CA GLN A 41 8.03 6.07 2.08
C GLN A 41 6.72 5.86 2.82
N VAL A 42 6.77 5.91 4.16
CA VAL A 42 5.59 5.84 5.02
C VAL A 42 5.41 7.19 5.70
N LEU A 43 4.44 7.97 5.25
CA LEU A 43 4.11 9.27 5.81
C LEU A 43 3.20 9.11 7.03
N ARG A 44 3.58 9.78 8.13
CA ARG A 44 2.82 9.80 9.40
C ARG A 44 2.86 11.20 10.00
N GLY A 45 1.90 11.50 10.88
CA GLY A 45 1.94 12.72 11.70
C GLY A 45 2.08 14.01 10.89
N ALA A 46 3.17 14.74 11.14
CA ALA A 46 3.46 16.03 10.52
C ALA A 46 3.70 15.90 9.00
N ASP A 47 4.50 14.94 8.56
CA ASP A 47 4.81 14.72 7.14
C ASP A 47 3.56 14.38 6.35
N LEU A 48 2.65 13.60 6.96
CA LEU A 48 1.36 13.30 6.37
C LEU A 48 0.49 14.55 6.27
N LYS A 49 0.49 15.42 7.27
CA LYS A 49 -0.30 16.66 7.25
C LYS A 49 0.21 17.62 6.17
N GLU A 50 1.53 17.76 6.04
CA GLU A 50 2.15 18.58 4.99
C GLU A 50 1.86 17.99 3.61
N PHE A 51 2.04 16.68 3.43
CA PHE A 51 1.73 16.01 2.19
C PHE A 51 0.24 16.18 1.82
N LYS A 52 -0.66 16.05 2.80
CA LYS A 52 -2.08 16.29 2.59
C LYS A 52 -2.35 17.74 2.16
N ALA A 53 -1.77 18.72 2.84
CA ALA A 53 -1.96 20.13 2.51
C ALA A 53 -1.44 20.47 1.11
N ARG A 54 -0.31 19.88 0.69
CA ARG A 54 0.31 20.17 -0.61
C ARG A 54 -0.32 19.42 -1.79
N PHE A 55 -0.80 18.19 -1.57
CA PHE A 55 -1.18 17.29 -2.67
C PHE A 55 -2.68 16.92 -2.70
N LEU A 56 -3.44 17.14 -1.61
CA LEU A 56 -4.88 16.87 -1.61
C LEU A 56 -5.72 18.03 -2.13
N GLU A 57 -5.27 19.29 -2.06
CA GLU A 57 -6.04 20.41 -2.64
C GLU A 57 -6.23 20.26 -4.16
N GLU A 58 -5.27 19.62 -4.84
CA GLU A 58 -5.29 19.42 -6.30
C GLU A 58 -6.02 18.13 -6.73
N THR A 59 -6.34 17.24 -5.80
CA THR A 59 -6.95 15.94 -6.13
C THR A 59 -8.20 15.68 -5.31
N ASN A 60 -9.32 15.32 -5.97
CA ASN A 60 -10.57 14.84 -5.33
C ASN A 60 -10.40 13.59 -4.42
N LEU A 61 -9.16 13.21 -4.11
CA LEU A 61 -8.76 12.18 -3.17
C LEU A 61 -8.91 12.62 -1.71
N GLU A 62 -9.19 13.92 -1.45
CA GLU A 62 -9.42 14.47 -0.10
C GLU A 62 -10.30 13.55 0.74
N ASN A 63 -11.49 13.18 0.26
CA ASN A 63 -12.46 12.43 1.06
C ASN A 63 -11.99 11.02 1.45
N LYS A 64 -11.13 10.39 0.63
CA LYS A 64 -10.68 9.00 0.86
C LYS A 64 -9.52 8.93 1.86
N TYR A 65 -8.68 9.95 1.91
CA TYR A 65 -7.48 9.96 2.77
C TYR A 65 -7.49 11.02 3.87
N LYS A 66 -8.55 11.85 3.98
CA LYS A 66 -8.71 12.88 5.02
C LYS A 66 -8.40 12.34 6.41
N PHE A 67 -9.03 11.22 6.76
CA PHE A 67 -8.93 10.57 8.07
C PHE A 67 -7.89 9.46 8.15
N ALA A 68 -7.12 9.20 7.08
CA ALA A 68 -6.09 8.17 7.12
C ALA A 68 -4.97 8.59 8.08
N PRO A 69 -4.61 7.79 9.11
CA PRO A 69 -3.57 8.13 10.09
C PRO A 69 -2.15 7.92 9.57
N SER A 70 -2.00 7.19 8.46
CA SER A 70 -0.74 6.97 7.76
C SER A 70 -1.00 6.78 6.27
N LEU A 71 -0.03 7.13 5.44
CA LEU A 71 -0.09 6.91 4.00
C LEU A 71 1.25 6.33 3.53
N THR A 72 1.20 5.18 2.87
CA THR A 72 2.38 4.60 2.22
C THR A 72 2.42 5.04 0.77
N LEU A 73 3.53 5.67 0.39
CA LEU A 73 3.85 6.08 -0.96
C LEU A 73 4.77 5.03 -1.58
N LEU A 74 4.36 4.54 -2.73
CA LEU A 74 5.07 3.53 -3.52
C LEU A 74 5.53 4.18 -4.82
N PRO A 75 6.85 4.36 -5.03
CA PRO A 75 7.34 4.78 -6.34
C PRO A 75 7.11 3.68 -7.39
N ARG A 76 7.18 4.03 -8.68
CA ARG A 76 7.03 3.08 -9.78
C ARG A 76 7.91 1.83 -9.63
N GLN A 77 9.13 1.97 -9.11
CA GLN A 77 10.05 0.84 -8.88
C GLN A 77 9.49 -0.13 -7.83
N ALA A 78 9.01 0.39 -6.69
CA ALA A 78 8.39 -0.43 -5.64
C ALA A 78 7.14 -1.16 -6.16
N VAL A 79 6.32 -0.51 -7.00
CA VAL A 79 5.16 -1.16 -7.64
C VAL A 79 5.62 -2.33 -8.53
N LEU A 80 6.61 -2.12 -9.39
CA LEU A 80 7.14 -3.18 -10.24
C LEU A 80 7.73 -4.34 -9.41
N ARG A 81 8.45 -4.04 -8.32
CA ARG A 81 8.96 -5.06 -7.41
C ARG A 81 7.84 -5.85 -6.76
N ILE A 82 6.79 -5.18 -6.29
CA ILE A 82 5.58 -5.85 -5.79
C ILE A 82 5.07 -6.85 -6.83
N GLY A 83 4.94 -6.46 -8.11
CA GLY A 83 4.53 -7.37 -9.18
C GLY A 83 5.45 -8.59 -9.37
N MET A 84 6.76 -8.43 -9.19
CA MET A 84 7.72 -9.54 -9.22
C MET A 84 7.54 -10.46 -8.02
N LEU A 85 7.44 -9.91 -6.82
CA LEU A 85 7.21 -10.67 -5.58
C LEU A 85 5.87 -11.42 -5.60
N PHE A 86 4.84 -10.89 -6.27
CA PHE A 86 3.57 -11.59 -6.51
C PHE A 86 3.74 -12.90 -7.28
N ARG A 87 4.70 -12.98 -8.21
CA ARG A 87 4.97 -14.21 -8.97
C ARG A 87 5.51 -15.31 -8.06
N ASP A 88 6.38 -14.93 -7.13
CA ASP A 88 7.11 -15.87 -6.28
C ASP A 88 6.35 -16.22 -5.00
N SER A 89 5.38 -15.40 -4.59
CA SER A 89 4.57 -15.62 -3.39
C SER A 89 3.39 -16.56 -3.62
N GLU A 90 3.24 -17.57 -2.75
CA GLU A 90 2.06 -18.44 -2.70
C GLU A 90 0.78 -17.68 -2.30
N VAL A 91 0.89 -16.68 -1.42
CA VAL A 91 -0.24 -15.88 -0.90
C VAL A 91 -0.85 -15.03 -2.01
N ALA A 92 0.01 -14.51 -2.88
CA ALA A 92 -0.33 -13.85 -4.12
C ALA A 92 -1.01 -14.79 -5.13
N ARG A 93 -0.42 -15.98 -5.32
CA ARG A 93 -0.90 -17.01 -6.25
C ARG A 93 -2.26 -17.56 -5.88
N ARG A 94 -2.57 -17.63 -4.58
CA ARG A 94 -3.85 -18.09 -4.04
C ARG A 94 -4.95 -17.02 -4.12
N GLY A 95 -4.63 -15.81 -4.57
CA GLY A 95 -5.59 -14.75 -4.94
C GLY A 95 -6.69 -14.60 -3.91
N LEU A 96 -6.35 -14.10 -2.71
CA LEU A 96 -7.29 -14.02 -1.59
C LEU A 96 -8.59 -13.31 -2.04
N PRO A 97 -9.70 -14.04 -2.21
CA PRO A 97 -10.86 -13.53 -2.96
C PRO A 97 -11.47 -12.33 -2.24
N LEU A 98 -12.02 -11.40 -3.03
CA LEU A 98 -12.62 -10.14 -2.57
C LEU A 98 -13.87 -10.30 -1.68
N GLY A 99 -14.19 -11.52 -1.22
CA GLY A 99 -15.38 -11.78 -0.44
C GLY A 99 -15.23 -12.99 0.47
N ASN A 100 -14.58 -12.79 1.62
CA ASN A 100 -14.74 -13.55 2.87
C ASN A 100 -13.46 -13.51 3.73
N LEU A 101 -13.26 -12.44 4.48
CA LEU A 101 -12.58 -12.56 5.77
C LEU A 101 -13.39 -11.77 6.79
N THR A 102 -14.17 -12.51 7.58
CA THR A 102 -14.50 -12.05 8.92
C THR A 102 -13.17 -11.81 9.64
N ALA A 103 -13.14 -10.76 10.46
CA ALA A 103 -11.95 -10.17 11.07
C ALA A 103 -11.18 -11.07 12.07
N THR A 104 -11.24 -12.39 11.92
CA THR A 104 -10.79 -13.38 12.89
C THR A 104 -9.48 -14.07 12.48
N GLU A 105 -9.20 -14.26 11.19
CA GLU A 105 -7.98 -14.98 10.75
C GLU A 105 -6.73 -14.10 10.64
N ALA A 106 -6.89 -12.77 10.57
CA ALA A 106 -5.76 -11.84 10.49
C ALA A 106 -4.99 -11.71 11.82
N SER A 107 -5.60 -12.02 12.96
CA SER A 107 -4.98 -11.81 14.28
C SER A 107 -3.99 -12.89 14.70
N ILE A 108 -3.91 -14.03 14.00
CA ILE A 108 -3.09 -15.18 14.44
C ILE A 108 -1.61 -15.07 14.03
N ARG A 109 -1.24 -14.13 13.14
CA ARG A 109 0.16 -13.84 12.79
C ARG A 109 0.72 -12.57 13.44
N PHE A 110 -0.06 -11.87 14.27
CA PHE A 110 0.31 -10.57 14.84
C PHE A 110 1.05 -10.62 16.19
N GLU A 111 1.34 -11.81 16.75
CA GLU A 111 2.19 -11.95 17.92
C GLU A 111 3.34 -12.93 17.65
N ARG A 112 4.44 -12.41 17.10
CA ARG A 112 5.78 -12.67 17.63
C ARG A 112 6.82 -11.72 17.05
#